data_AF-A0A8J7XLF6-F1
#
_entry.id   AF-A0A8J7XLF6-F1
#
_cell.length_a   1.000
_cell.length_b   1.000
_cell.length_c   1.000
_cell.angle_alpha   90.00
_cell.angle_beta   90.00
_cell.angle_gamma   90.00
#
_symmetry.space_group_name_H-M   'P 1'
#
loop_
_entity.id
_entity.type
_entity.pdbx_description
1 polymer ?
#
loop_
_entity_poly.entity_id
_entity_poly.type
_entity_poly.pdbx_seq_one_letter_code
_entity_poly.pdbx_strand_id
1 'polypeptide(L)'
;MLGLGLYGIFFYVLAVIVIGLHNLYTAIVVWKAKEIKRIIVLAFLASIIWSLFFLFVFFSNSNAHAILFIGYLCALIYSVEVLNISTTRRIGKVILIYNILGTSIVALKMLSGYGIDFTGIFSGISHTITLSHSLFEMVNFSFLQIFYPTLLIPPVLFNPKKSHRMLGKVGSIMAKIMVGYAITSLVLMCIPAFIMISSFSEIPVYSEDYRQTPMKFGVKVNSFANEAKNLGDWEELLLKELQIADELRIDYLDFYVDRSYLEDSLKNQRLREGLTRIREEGFGIILACMGSPDWLFNPPSLEVHNRVLQEDALKLAQFHPDYLIIVVEPLARHNGMMLKEPMPIETWVLMINETASKVKMLDENIKVAATIAAAEEEGLALFLKLQNSNLDAVGIDVHPFHADMIDIVYGYHHSVHTKELWVFEFGMETYNFGEETQARYMSYLPKVASDLNLSGVVQYDIMDNPQSQLGLVYPNGERKLGFYSYKNAIEKVRGNHFDFSEIMLEKEKDNGILVLIAISIFSCVVLKRMKTRIWISKILGRTQQKP
;
A
#
# COMPACT_ATOMS: atom_id res chain seq x y z
N MET A 1 -1.40 -6.56 18.68
CA MET A 1 -0.45 -7.19 17.73
C MET A 1 0.88 -7.67 18.36
N LEU A 2 1.36 -7.12 19.49
CA LEU A 2 2.62 -7.53 20.13
C LEU A 2 2.67 -8.98 20.67
N GLY A 3 1.53 -9.57 21.05
CA GLY A 3 1.45 -10.95 21.55
C GLY A 3 1.74 -12.03 20.50
N LEU A 4 1.55 -11.74 19.21
CA LEU A 4 2.00 -12.60 18.11
C LEU A 4 3.49 -12.39 17.78
N GLY A 5 4.08 -11.27 18.19
CA GLY A 5 5.47 -10.92 17.88
C GLY A 5 6.47 -11.87 18.53
N LEU A 6 6.46 -12.02 19.86
CA LEU A 6 7.44 -12.86 20.56
C LEU A 6 7.23 -14.37 20.32
N TYR A 7 5.99 -14.86 20.36
CA TYR A 7 5.69 -16.27 20.07
C TYR A 7 5.88 -16.60 18.59
N GLY A 8 5.58 -15.66 17.68
CA GLY A 8 5.86 -15.78 16.25
C GLY A 8 7.36 -15.82 15.97
N ILE A 9 8.15 -14.96 16.62
CA ILE A 9 9.63 -14.98 16.54
C ILE A 9 10.17 -16.31 17.08
N PHE A 10 9.68 -16.80 18.23
CA PHE A 10 10.15 -18.05 18.83
C PHE A 10 9.80 -19.28 17.98
N PHE A 11 8.56 -19.34 17.49
CA PHE A 11 8.12 -20.37 16.55
C PHE A 11 8.93 -20.34 15.25
N TYR A 12 9.23 -19.14 14.74
CA TYR A 12 10.06 -18.94 13.56
C TYR A 12 11.52 -19.41 13.78
N VAL A 13 12.15 -19.02 14.90
CA VAL A 13 13.51 -19.48 15.26
C VAL A 13 13.53 -21.01 15.41
N LEU A 14 12.53 -21.59 16.05
CA LEU A 14 12.42 -23.04 16.21
C LEU A 14 12.23 -23.75 14.86
N ALA A 15 11.39 -23.22 13.98
CA ALA A 15 11.21 -23.73 12.63
C ALA A 15 12.53 -23.68 11.83
N VAL A 16 13.24 -22.55 11.85
CA VAL A 16 14.55 -22.38 11.20
C VAL A 16 15.57 -23.41 11.71
N ILE A 17 15.64 -23.66 13.04
CA ILE A 17 16.54 -24.66 13.62
C ILE A 17 16.16 -26.07 13.19
N VAL A 18 14.90 -26.47 13.34
CA VAL A 18 14.41 -27.82 12.99
C VAL A 18 14.63 -28.11 11.51
N ILE A 19 14.36 -27.12 10.66
CA ILE A 19 14.53 -27.23 9.22
C ILE A 19 16.02 -27.21 8.83
N GLY A 20 16.85 -26.37 9.47
CA GLY A 20 18.30 -26.37 9.28
C GLY A 20 18.92 -27.73 9.64
N LEU A 21 18.46 -28.35 10.73
CA LEU A 21 18.85 -29.71 11.13
C LEU A 21 18.35 -30.76 10.13
N HIS A 22 17.14 -30.62 9.60
CA HIS A 22 16.62 -31.51 8.55
C HIS A 22 17.44 -31.42 7.25
N ASN A 23 17.85 -30.22 6.86
CA ASN A 23 18.69 -29.99 5.69
C ASN A 23 20.10 -30.49 5.89
N LEU A 24 20.68 -30.29 7.07
CA LEU A 24 21.97 -30.85 7.45
C LEU A 24 21.94 -32.38 7.44
N TYR A 25 20.88 -32.98 8.00
CA TYR A 25 20.66 -34.42 7.95
C TYR A 25 20.55 -34.93 6.51
N THR A 26 19.74 -34.29 5.67
CA THR A 26 19.57 -34.64 4.26
C THR A 26 20.88 -34.47 3.48
N ALA A 27 21.63 -33.41 3.75
CA ALA A 27 22.95 -33.16 3.19
C ALA A 27 23.93 -34.27 3.56
N ILE A 28 23.99 -34.69 4.83
CA ILE A 28 24.84 -35.78 5.33
C ILE A 28 24.47 -37.13 4.68
N VAL A 29 23.17 -37.42 4.60
CA VAL A 29 22.65 -38.67 4.00
C VAL A 29 22.98 -38.75 2.50
N VAL A 30 22.97 -37.62 1.79
CA VAL A 30 23.19 -37.55 0.33
C VAL A 30 24.66 -37.28 -0.05
N TRP A 31 25.52 -36.89 0.91
CA TRP A 31 26.94 -36.54 0.74
C TRP A 31 27.81 -37.61 0.04
N LYS A 32 27.35 -38.87 0.02
CA LYS A 32 28.06 -40.00 -0.59
C LYS A 32 28.03 -40.00 -2.13
N ALA A 33 27.21 -39.17 -2.79
CA ALA A 33 27.13 -39.08 -4.24
C ALA A 33 27.86 -37.82 -4.77
N LYS A 34 28.95 -38.01 -5.54
CA LYS A 34 29.82 -36.93 -6.05
C LYS A 34 29.08 -35.84 -6.85
N GLU A 35 28.04 -36.20 -7.60
CA GLU A 35 27.28 -35.26 -8.45
C GLU A 35 26.36 -34.32 -7.67
N ILE A 36 25.98 -34.68 -6.43
CA ILE A 36 24.97 -33.95 -5.64
C ILE A 36 25.63 -32.94 -4.67
N LYS A 37 26.94 -33.06 -4.44
CA LYS A 37 27.70 -32.15 -3.56
C LYS A 37 27.55 -30.68 -3.95
N ARG A 38 27.55 -30.35 -5.25
CA ARG A 38 27.38 -28.96 -5.72
C ARG A 38 25.99 -28.41 -5.41
N ILE A 39 24.93 -29.20 -5.57
CA ILE A 39 23.55 -28.77 -5.32
C ILE A 39 23.29 -28.55 -3.84
N ILE A 40 23.81 -29.44 -2.99
CA ILE A 40 23.69 -29.33 -1.53
C ILE A 40 24.45 -28.11 -1.01
N VAL A 41 25.67 -27.87 -1.52
CA VAL A 41 26.45 -26.69 -1.17
C VAL A 41 25.75 -25.41 -1.64
N LEU A 42 25.19 -25.39 -2.85
CA LEU A 42 24.41 -24.25 -3.36
C LEU A 42 23.14 -23.99 -2.53
N ALA A 43 22.42 -25.03 -2.16
CA ALA A 43 21.22 -24.95 -1.32
C ALA A 43 21.53 -24.41 0.09
N PHE A 44 22.60 -24.93 0.70
CA PHE A 44 23.07 -24.51 2.02
C PHE A 44 23.58 -23.07 2.01
N LEU A 45 24.39 -22.70 1.02
CA LEU A 45 24.86 -21.33 0.84
C LEU A 45 23.70 -20.37 0.58
N ALA A 46 22.74 -20.74 -0.29
CA ALA A 46 21.55 -19.92 -0.53
C ALA A 46 20.73 -19.72 0.77
N SER A 47 20.59 -20.76 1.58
CA SER A 47 19.90 -20.67 2.88
C SER A 47 20.66 -19.80 3.89
N ILE A 48 21.99 -19.89 3.97
CA ILE A 48 22.79 -19.05 4.87
C ILE A 48 22.77 -17.59 4.42
N ILE A 49 23.00 -17.35 3.13
CA ILE A 49 22.95 -16.01 2.54
C ILE A 49 21.58 -15.40 2.81
N TRP A 50 20.49 -16.17 2.60
CA TRP A 50 19.13 -15.73 2.90
C TRP A 50 18.91 -15.40 4.37
N SER A 51 19.33 -16.26 5.30
CA SER A 51 19.18 -16.01 6.75
C SER A 51 19.98 -14.80 7.23
N LEU A 52 21.21 -14.62 6.74
CA LEU A 52 22.04 -13.45 7.04
C LEU A 52 21.45 -12.16 6.44
N PHE A 53 20.94 -12.22 5.21
CA PHE A 53 20.26 -11.09 4.57
C PHE A 53 18.96 -10.72 5.28
N PHE A 54 18.16 -11.70 5.69
CA PHE A 54 16.90 -11.48 6.42
C PHE A 54 17.15 -10.80 7.77
N LEU A 55 18.18 -11.24 8.52
CA LEU A 55 18.61 -10.55 9.74
C LEU A 55 19.03 -9.11 9.42
N PHE A 56 19.78 -8.89 8.35
CA PHE A 56 20.16 -7.53 7.94
C PHE A 56 18.94 -6.66 7.60
N VAL A 57 17.94 -7.19 6.91
CA VAL A 57 16.69 -6.47 6.55
C VAL A 57 15.87 -6.10 7.78
N PHE A 58 15.70 -7.03 8.71
CA PHE A 58 14.94 -6.79 9.94
C PHE A 58 15.52 -5.65 10.78
N PHE A 59 16.83 -5.38 10.64
CA PHE A 59 17.52 -4.32 11.38
C PHE A 59 17.86 -3.06 10.57
N SER A 60 17.76 -3.07 9.23
CA SER A 60 18.32 -1.98 8.39
C SER A 60 17.30 -1.08 7.68
N ASN A 61 15.98 -1.30 7.80
CA ASN A 61 14.96 -0.53 7.07
C ASN A 61 15.19 -0.49 5.53
N SER A 62 15.92 -1.48 4.99
CA SER A 62 16.19 -1.60 3.55
C SER A 62 14.93 -1.97 2.77
N ASN A 63 14.84 -1.57 1.49
CA ASN A 63 13.73 -1.90 0.58
C ASN A 63 13.53 -3.42 0.45
N ALA A 64 12.59 -3.97 1.24
CA ALA A 64 12.36 -5.42 1.39
C ALA A 64 12.05 -6.12 0.06
N HIS A 65 11.53 -5.41 -0.94
CA HIS A 65 11.12 -5.97 -2.23
C HIS A 65 12.29 -6.36 -3.12
N ALA A 66 13.37 -5.57 -3.14
CA ALA A 66 14.59 -5.92 -3.89
C ALA A 66 15.21 -7.23 -3.39
N ILE A 67 15.08 -7.49 -2.09
CA ILE A 67 15.68 -8.66 -1.44
C ILE A 67 14.80 -9.89 -1.64
N LEU A 68 13.48 -9.74 -1.53
CA LEU A 68 12.53 -10.77 -1.94
C LEU A 68 12.76 -11.18 -3.41
N PHE A 69 13.01 -10.22 -4.30
CA PHE A 69 13.26 -10.50 -5.71
C PHE A 69 14.54 -11.32 -5.92
N ILE A 70 15.63 -10.97 -5.25
CA ILE A 70 16.88 -11.74 -5.27
C ILE A 70 16.66 -13.16 -4.72
N GLY A 71 15.90 -13.30 -3.63
CA GLY A 71 15.55 -14.60 -3.05
C GLY A 71 14.80 -15.50 -4.01
N TYR A 72 13.76 -14.96 -4.65
CA TYR A 72 12.98 -15.67 -5.66
C TYR A 72 13.80 -16.01 -6.91
N LEU A 73 14.67 -15.11 -7.36
CA LEU A 73 15.58 -15.35 -8.48
C LEU A 73 16.56 -16.49 -8.18
N CYS A 74 17.11 -16.54 -6.97
CA CYS A 74 17.96 -17.63 -6.51
C CYS A 74 17.21 -18.97 -6.45
N ALA A 75 15.97 -19.01 -5.94
CA ALA A 75 15.16 -20.23 -5.94
C ALA A 75 14.75 -20.67 -7.34
N LEU A 76 14.52 -19.72 -8.25
CA LEU A 76 14.25 -19.99 -9.65
C LEU A 76 15.46 -20.67 -10.31
N ILE A 77 16.67 -20.11 -10.15
CA ILE A 77 17.93 -20.68 -10.65
C ILE A 77 18.14 -22.09 -10.07
N TYR A 78 17.96 -22.25 -8.76
CA TYR A 78 18.06 -23.54 -8.08
C TYR A 78 17.07 -24.57 -8.66
N SER A 79 15.82 -24.17 -8.88
CA SER A 79 14.77 -25.05 -9.42
C SER A 79 15.05 -25.50 -10.85
N VAL A 80 15.66 -24.62 -11.67
CA VAL A 80 16.12 -24.96 -13.02
C VAL A 80 17.24 -26.01 -12.95
N GLU A 81 18.21 -25.87 -12.05
CA GLU A 81 19.29 -26.83 -11.88
C GLU A 81 18.79 -28.19 -11.35
N VAL A 82 17.87 -28.18 -10.39
CA VAL A 82 17.21 -29.39 -9.88
C VAL A 82 16.44 -30.13 -10.99
N LEU A 83 15.75 -29.39 -11.86
CA LEU A 83 15.05 -29.96 -13.02
C LEU A 83 15.99 -30.59 -14.04
N ASN A 84 17.19 -30.03 -14.21
CA ASN A 84 18.19 -30.57 -15.12
C ASN A 84 18.76 -31.91 -14.63
N ILE A 85 18.79 -32.12 -13.31
CA ILE A 85 19.44 -33.27 -12.67
C ILE A 85 18.42 -34.35 -12.25
N SER A 86 17.16 -33.97 -12.02
CA SER A 86 16.10 -34.89 -11.57
C SER A 86 15.56 -35.79 -12.70
N THR A 87 15.47 -37.09 -12.41
CA THR A 87 14.77 -38.07 -13.27
C THR A 87 13.24 -37.91 -13.20
N THR A 88 12.71 -37.33 -12.12
CA THR A 88 11.28 -37.18 -11.83
C THR A 88 10.78 -35.79 -12.26
N ARG A 89 10.63 -35.60 -13.57
CA ARG A 89 10.37 -34.29 -14.22
C ARG A 89 9.05 -33.59 -13.88
N ARG A 90 8.10 -34.24 -13.20
CA ARG A 90 6.77 -33.64 -12.91
C ARG A 90 6.80 -32.70 -11.69
N ILE A 91 7.41 -33.12 -10.59
CA ILE A 91 7.45 -32.33 -9.34
C ILE A 91 8.34 -31.08 -9.54
N GLY A 92 9.48 -31.22 -10.22
CA GLY A 92 10.34 -30.08 -10.51
C GLY A 92 9.65 -29.01 -11.37
N LYS A 93 8.71 -29.38 -12.25
CA LYS A 93 7.95 -28.40 -13.05
C LYS A 93 6.98 -27.59 -12.21
N VAL A 94 6.34 -28.21 -11.21
CA VAL A 94 5.42 -27.53 -10.29
C VAL A 94 6.19 -26.52 -9.43
N ILE A 95 7.33 -26.94 -8.88
CA ILE A 95 8.22 -26.05 -8.09
C ILE A 95 8.73 -24.89 -8.94
N LEU A 96 9.12 -25.17 -10.19
CA LEU A 96 9.54 -24.13 -11.13
C LEU A 96 8.41 -23.14 -11.42
N ILE A 97 7.19 -23.60 -11.69
CA ILE A 97 6.03 -22.73 -11.94
C ILE A 97 5.76 -21.84 -10.72
N TYR A 98 5.79 -22.40 -9.52
CA TYR A 98 5.60 -21.64 -8.28
C TYR A 98 6.67 -20.56 -8.09
N ASN A 99 7.94 -20.90 -8.31
CA ASN A 99 9.04 -19.93 -8.20
C ASN A 99 9.02 -18.87 -9.31
N ILE A 100 8.59 -19.21 -10.53
CA ILE A 100 8.35 -18.23 -11.60
C ILE A 100 7.25 -17.26 -11.18
N LEU A 101 6.13 -17.78 -10.66
CA LEU A 101 5.00 -16.97 -10.20
C LEU A 101 5.45 -16.01 -9.10
N GLY A 102 6.08 -16.51 -8.04
CA GLY A 102 6.57 -15.69 -6.94
C GLY A 102 7.62 -14.64 -7.38
N THR A 103 8.56 -15.01 -8.27
CA THR A 103 9.51 -14.04 -8.85
C THR A 103 8.77 -12.93 -9.62
N SER A 104 7.76 -13.31 -10.41
CA SER A 104 6.99 -12.37 -11.23
C SER A 104 6.17 -11.41 -10.36
N ILE A 105 5.54 -11.91 -9.30
CA ILE A 105 4.78 -11.09 -8.32
C ILE A 105 5.69 -10.06 -7.66
N VAL A 106 6.86 -10.47 -7.16
CA VAL A 106 7.78 -9.53 -6.51
C VAL A 106 8.40 -8.55 -7.50
N ALA A 107 8.69 -8.98 -8.74
CA ALA A 107 9.15 -8.09 -9.79
C ALA A 107 8.12 -7.01 -10.13
N LEU A 108 6.85 -7.39 -10.30
CA LEU A 108 5.76 -6.44 -10.56
C LEU A 108 5.63 -5.42 -9.42
N LYS A 109 5.77 -5.85 -8.16
CA LYS A 109 5.81 -4.93 -7.01
C LYS A 109 6.98 -3.97 -7.04
N MET A 110 8.19 -4.45 -7.35
CA MET A 110 9.34 -3.56 -7.48
C MET A 110 9.09 -2.51 -8.56
N LEU A 111 8.56 -2.91 -9.71
CA LEU A 111 8.24 -2.01 -10.82
C LEU A 111 7.20 -0.96 -10.40
N SER A 112 6.10 -1.38 -9.76
CA SER A 112 5.08 -0.46 -9.21
C SER A 112 5.68 0.51 -8.17
N GLY A 113 6.57 0.04 -7.28
CA GLY A 113 7.29 0.91 -6.34
C GLY A 113 8.23 1.93 -6.97
N TYR A 114 8.59 1.76 -8.25
CA TYR A 114 9.35 2.73 -9.05
C TYR A 114 8.46 3.58 -9.98
N GLY A 115 7.14 3.53 -9.81
CA GLY A 115 6.18 4.27 -10.63
C GLY A 115 5.92 3.66 -12.01
N ILE A 116 6.27 2.39 -12.22
CA ILE A 116 5.91 1.65 -13.43
C ILE A 116 4.58 0.95 -13.15
N ASP A 117 3.48 1.61 -13.49
CA ASP A 117 2.13 1.05 -13.39
C ASP A 117 1.63 0.49 -14.74
N PHE A 118 0.77 -0.52 -14.68
CA PHE A 118 0.14 -1.12 -15.86
C PHE A 118 -1.29 -0.60 -15.99
N THR A 119 -1.77 -0.29 -17.20
CA THR A 119 -3.15 0.18 -17.43
C THR A 119 -4.07 -0.96 -17.94
N GLY A 120 -5.39 -0.74 -17.93
CA GLY A 120 -6.38 -1.68 -18.48
C GLY A 120 -6.50 -3.03 -17.74
N ILE A 121 -6.78 -4.13 -18.48
CA ILE A 121 -6.96 -5.49 -17.90
C ILE A 121 -5.72 -5.93 -17.08
N PHE A 122 -4.53 -5.45 -17.45
CA PHE A 122 -3.29 -5.81 -16.79
C PHE A 122 -3.03 -5.03 -15.51
N SER A 123 -3.53 -3.79 -15.42
CA SER A 123 -3.72 -3.09 -14.15
C SER A 123 -4.50 -3.99 -13.20
N GLY A 124 -5.69 -4.43 -13.62
CA GLY A 124 -6.54 -5.31 -12.83
C GLY A 124 -5.83 -6.57 -12.32
N ILE A 125 -5.05 -7.25 -13.17
CA ILE A 125 -4.29 -8.45 -12.79
C ILE A 125 -3.12 -8.12 -11.84
N SER A 126 -2.33 -7.09 -12.14
CA SER A 126 -1.18 -6.67 -11.34
C SER A 126 -1.63 -6.24 -9.94
N HIS A 127 -2.62 -5.36 -9.87
CA HIS A 127 -3.20 -4.86 -8.62
C HIS A 127 -3.92 -5.92 -7.83
N THR A 128 -4.66 -6.80 -8.50
CA THR A 128 -5.24 -7.97 -7.84
C THR A 128 -4.18 -8.83 -7.15
N ILE A 129 -3.02 -9.01 -7.80
CA ILE A 129 -1.89 -9.74 -7.26
C ILE A 129 -1.20 -8.97 -6.10
N THR A 130 -1.10 -7.63 -6.17
CA THR A 130 -0.53 -6.80 -5.09
C THR A 130 -1.45 -6.55 -3.90
N LEU A 131 -2.78 -6.44 -4.08
CA LEU A 131 -3.78 -6.43 -2.99
C LEU A 131 -3.78 -7.76 -2.25
N SER A 132 -3.70 -8.84 -3.03
CA SER A 132 -3.50 -10.19 -2.52
C SER A 132 -2.13 -10.36 -1.90
N HIS A 133 -1.19 -9.40 -2.03
CA HIS A 133 0.14 -9.50 -1.47
C HIS A 133 0.14 -9.43 0.05
N SER A 134 -0.65 -8.59 0.70
CA SER A 134 -0.74 -8.58 2.17
C SER A 134 -1.29 -9.92 2.69
N LEU A 135 -2.26 -10.49 1.95
CA LEU A 135 -2.78 -11.84 2.18
C LEU A 135 -1.76 -12.93 1.80
N PHE A 136 -0.92 -12.70 0.78
CA PHE A 136 0.15 -13.57 0.31
C PHE A 136 1.40 -13.43 1.17
N GLU A 137 1.64 -12.33 1.90
CA GLU A 137 2.64 -12.23 2.96
C GLU A 137 2.07 -12.98 4.16
N MET A 138 0.83 -12.74 4.55
CA MET A 138 0.24 -13.50 5.65
C MET A 138 0.21 -15.02 5.37
N VAL A 139 -0.07 -15.43 4.13
CA VAL A 139 -0.10 -16.85 3.71
C VAL A 139 1.29 -17.36 3.33
N ASN A 140 2.06 -16.65 2.50
CA ASN A 140 3.38 -17.08 1.99
C ASN A 140 4.59 -16.49 2.71
N PHE A 141 4.55 -15.38 3.44
CA PHE A 141 5.66 -15.04 4.34
C PHE A 141 5.77 -16.12 5.42
N SER A 142 4.66 -16.56 6.02
CA SER A 142 4.66 -17.70 6.94
C SER A 142 4.94 -19.03 6.23
N PHE A 143 4.35 -19.30 5.05
CA PHE A 143 4.56 -20.57 4.34
C PHE A 143 5.96 -20.66 3.69
N LEU A 144 6.49 -19.63 3.03
CA LEU A 144 7.86 -19.64 2.49
C LEU A 144 8.90 -19.62 3.60
N GLN A 145 8.70 -18.92 4.72
CA GLN A 145 9.59 -19.04 5.87
C GLN A 145 9.67 -20.47 6.43
N ILE A 146 8.54 -21.19 6.43
CA ILE A 146 8.46 -22.58 6.90
C ILE A 146 8.92 -23.57 5.81
N PHE A 147 8.75 -23.26 4.51
CA PHE A 147 8.89 -24.23 3.43
C PHE A 147 9.98 -23.93 2.38
N TYR A 148 10.64 -22.77 2.38
CA TYR A 148 11.80 -22.53 1.49
C TYR A 148 12.86 -23.61 1.61
N PRO A 149 13.18 -24.09 2.84
CA PRO A 149 14.18 -25.10 2.96
C PRO A 149 13.61 -26.52 2.82
N THR A 150 12.30 -26.73 2.65
CA THR A 150 11.71 -28.02 2.23
C THR A 150 11.41 -28.09 0.72
N LEU A 151 11.44 -26.96 0.00
CA LEU A 151 11.59 -26.95 -1.47
C LEU A 151 13.01 -27.37 -1.91
N LEU A 152 13.96 -27.44 -0.96
CA LEU A 152 15.14 -28.30 -1.06
C LEU A 152 14.71 -29.77 -0.86
N ILE A 153 14.09 -30.34 -1.89
CA ILE A 153 13.94 -31.78 -2.18
C ILE A 153 14.07 -32.72 -0.96
N PRO A 154 12.98 -33.33 -0.48
CA PRO A 154 13.12 -34.45 0.45
C PRO A 154 13.88 -35.61 -0.22
N PRO A 155 14.50 -36.53 0.55
CA PRO A 155 15.30 -37.69 0.09
C PRO A 155 14.68 -38.61 -1.00
N VAL A 156 13.43 -38.35 -1.36
CA VAL A 156 12.58 -39.01 -2.36
C VAL A 156 13.18 -39.02 -3.77
N LEU A 157 13.97 -38.02 -4.15
CA LEU A 157 14.63 -37.97 -5.48
C LEU A 157 15.91 -38.81 -5.57
N PHE A 158 16.44 -39.32 -4.45
CA PHE A 158 17.78 -39.92 -4.42
C PHE A 158 17.79 -41.45 -4.19
N ASN A 159 16.61 -42.09 -4.04
CA ASN A 159 16.48 -43.54 -4.15
C ASN A 159 15.20 -43.94 -4.94
N PRO A 160 15.25 -43.87 -6.28
CA PRO A 160 14.07 -43.96 -7.13
C PRO A 160 13.33 -45.30 -7.03
N LYS A 161 13.99 -46.43 -6.69
CA LYS A 161 13.35 -47.75 -6.65
C LYS A 161 12.45 -47.98 -5.42
N LYS A 162 12.83 -47.48 -4.25
CA LYS A 162 12.02 -47.58 -3.02
C LYS A 162 10.98 -46.44 -2.93
N SER A 163 11.30 -45.25 -3.45
CA SER A 163 10.39 -44.10 -3.41
C SER A 163 9.31 -44.14 -4.51
N HIS A 164 9.55 -44.70 -5.70
CA HIS A 164 8.54 -44.77 -6.77
C HIS A 164 7.24 -45.47 -6.35
N ARG A 165 7.34 -46.50 -5.49
CA ARG A 165 6.21 -47.35 -5.10
C ARG A 165 5.32 -46.72 -4.02
N MET A 166 5.92 -46.12 -3.00
CA MET A 166 5.16 -45.45 -1.92
C MET A 166 4.86 -43.98 -2.22
N LEU A 167 5.82 -43.24 -2.79
CA LEU A 167 5.75 -41.79 -2.97
C LEU A 167 5.41 -41.37 -4.40
N GLY A 168 5.37 -42.27 -5.38
CA GLY A 168 4.90 -41.93 -6.73
C GLY A 168 3.43 -41.53 -6.75
N LYS A 169 2.58 -42.26 -6.01
CA LYS A 169 1.17 -41.88 -5.80
C LYS A 169 1.05 -40.72 -4.84
N VAL A 170 1.68 -40.78 -3.66
CA VAL A 170 1.57 -39.73 -2.63
C VAL A 170 2.15 -38.39 -3.11
N GLY A 171 3.33 -38.38 -3.73
CA GLY A 171 3.95 -37.18 -4.29
C GLY A 171 3.22 -36.63 -5.51
N SER A 172 2.62 -37.48 -6.36
CA SER A 172 1.73 -37.01 -7.42
C SER A 172 0.42 -36.45 -6.87
N ILE A 173 -0.11 -37.02 -5.79
CA ILE A 173 -1.31 -36.52 -5.11
C ILE A 173 -0.98 -35.19 -4.44
N MET A 174 0.11 -35.08 -3.68
CA MET A 174 0.55 -33.85 -3.03
C MET A 174 0.91 -32.74 -4.04
N ALA A 175 1.57 -33.05 -5.15
CA ALA A 175 1.81 -32.05 -6.20
C ALA A 175 0.50 -31.56 -6.84
N LYS A 176 -0.47 -32.45 -7.06
CA LYS A 176 -1.81 -32.06 -7.55
C LYS A 176 -2.57 -31.24 -6.51
N ILE A 177 -2.46 -31.60 -5.23
CA ILE A 177 -3.06 -30.84 -4.12
C ILE A 177 -2.41 -29.46 -4.01
N MET A 178 -1.08 -29.35 -4.13
CA MET A 178 -0.37 -28.07 -4.08
C MET A 178 -0.67 -27.19 -5.30
N VAL A 179 -0.72 -27.76 -6.51
CA VAL A 179 -1.15 -27.03 -7.71
C VAL A 179 -2.61 -26.62 -7.59
N GLY A 180 -3.47 -27.53 -7.15
CA GLY A 180 -4.88 -27.26 -6.89
C GLY A 180 -5.06 -26.17 -5.85
N TYR A 181 -4.33 -26.24 -4.74
CA TYR A 181 -4.30 -25.23 -3.69
C TYR A 181 -3.80 -23.89 -4.24
N ALA A 182 -2.67 -23.85 -4.94
CA ALA A 182 -2.14 -22.61 -5.50
C ALA A 182 -3.10 -21.96 -6.50
N ILE A 183 -3.72 -22.75 -7.39
CA ILE A 183 -4.73 -22.26 -8.34
C ILE A 183 -5.98 -21.78 -7.58
N THR A 184 -6.51 -22.59 -6.65
CA THR A 184 -7.70 -22.23 -5.87
C THR A 184 -7.45 -20.99 -5.01
N SER A 185 -6.30 -20.89 -4.34
CA SER A 185 -5.91 -19.72 -3.56
C SER A 185 -5.75 -18.49 -4.45
N LEU A 186 -5.09 -18.62 -5.62
CA LEU A 186 -4.99 -17.52 -6.57
C LEU A 186 -6.37 -17.07 -7.05
N VAL A 187 -7.26 -17.99 -7.41
CA VAL A 187 -8.63 -17.67 -7.84
C VAL A 187 -9.42 -17.01 -6.71
N LEU A 188 -9.38 -17.56 -5.50
CA LEU A 188 -10.07 -17.01 -4.32
C LEU A 188 -9.52 -15.64 -3.89
N MET A 189 -8.23 -15.38 -4.13
CA MET A 189 -7.59 -14.08 -3.92
C MET A 189 -7.96 -13.10 -5.03
N CYS A 190 -8.04 -13.56 -6.28
CA CYS A 190 -8.36 -12.72 -7.42
C CYS A 190 -9.80 -12.24 -7.43
N ILE A 191 -10.75 -13.03 -6.94
CA ILE A 191 -12.18 -12.70 -7.00
C ILE A 191 -12.49 -11.41 -6.19
N PRO A 192 -12.12 -11.27 -4.91
CA PRO A 192 -12.39 -10.03 -4.15
C PRO A 192 -11.72 -8.81 -4.75
N ALA A 193 -10.46 -8.90 -5.17
CA ALA A 193 -9.76 -7.76 -5.76
C ALA A 193 -10.32 -7.36 -7.13
N PHE A 194 -10.71 -8.34 -7.96
CA PHE A 194 -11.43 -8.07 -9.19
C PHE A 194 -12.78 -7.41 -8.92
N ILE A 195 -13.56 -7.87 -7.92
CA ILE A 195 -14.83 -7.24 -7.54
C ILE A 195 -14.60 -5.81 -7.03
N MET A 196 -13.58 -5.58 -6.20
CA MET A 196 -13.20 -4.24 -5.74
C MET A 196 -12.88 -3.30 -6.90
N ILE A 197 -11.94 -3.67 -7.78
CA ILE A 197 -11.53 -2.83 -8.91
C ILE A 197 -12.67 -2.65 -9.92
N SER A 198 -13.39 -3.73 -10.27
CA SER A 198 -14.49 -3.67 -11.24
C SER A 198 -15.67 -2.83 -10.76
N SER A 199 -15.87 -2.67 -9.45
CA SER A 199 -16.91 -1.77 -8.91
C SER A 199 -16.73 -0.31 -9.36
N PHE A 200 -15.49 0.11 -9.67
CA PHE A 200 -15.19 1.45 -10.19
C PHE A 200 -15.30 1.55 -11.71
N SER A 201 -15.49 0.45 -12.44
CA SER A 201 -15.40 0.45 -13.92
C SER A 201 -16.47 1.29 -14.61
N GLU A 202 -17.63 1.47 -13.97
CA GLU A 202 -18.73 2.29 -14.47
C GLU A 202 -18.50 3.80 -14.25
N ILE A 203 -17.60 4.16 -13.35
CA ILE A 203 -17.26 5.56 -13.05
C ILE A 203 -16.29 6.07 -14.12
N PRO A 204 -16.60 7.13 -14.87
CA PRO A 204 -15.67 7.64 -15.88
C PRO A 204 -14.40 8.22 -15.25
N VAL A 205 -13.25 8.02 -15.91
CA VAL A 205 -11.96 8.61 -15.52
C VAL A 205 -12.05 10.13 -15.46
N TYR A 206 -12.79 10.74 -16.39
CA TYR A 206 -13.13 12.16 -16.40
C TYR A 206 -14.64 12.28 -16.51
N SER A 207 -15.30 12.75 -15.45
CA SER A 207 -16.71 13.12 -15.55
C SER A 207 -16.86 14.43 -16.34
N GLU A 208 -17.97 14.56 -17.04
CA GLU A 208 -18.39 15.81 -17.68
C GLU A 208 -19.49 16.50 -16.88
N ASP A 209 -20.21 15.74 -16.06
CA ASP A 209 -21.43 16.15 -15.37
C ASP A 209 -21.14 16.69 -13.97
N TYR A 210 -20.41 17.81 -13.86
CA TYR A 210 -20.20 18.50 -12.59
C TYR A 210 -21.18 19.65 -12.40
N ARG A 211 -21.64 19.83 -11.16
CA ARG A 211 -22.37 21.03 -10.77
C ARG A 211 -21.38 22.14 -10.46
N GLN A 212 -21.60 23.34 -11.03
CA GLN A 212 -20.80 24.51 -10.67
C GLN A 212 -21.16 24.99 -9.26
N THR A 213 -20.17 25.06 -8.37
CA THR A 213 -20.36 25.45 -6.96
C THR A 213 -19.16 26.26 -6.44
N PRO A 214 -19.30 27.02 -5.34
CA PRO A 214 -18.17 27.69 -4.69
C PRO A 214 -17.30 26.74 -3.85
N MET A 215 -17.44 25.42 -4.03
CA MET A 215 -16.72 24.39 -3.28
C MET A 215 -15.20 24.60 -3.36
N LYS A 216 -14.55 24.42 -2.22
CA LYS A 216 -13.10 24.56 -2.08
C LYS A 216 -12.38 23.25 -2.30
N PHE A 217 -11.19 23.34 -2.87
CA PHE A 217 -10.35 22.17 -3.13
C PHE A 217 -9.07 22.27 -2.32
N GLY A 218 -8.72 21.16 -1.66
CA GLY A 218 -7.48 21.01 -0.92
C GLY A 218 -6.67 19.80 -1.36
N VAL A 219 -5.42 19.78 -0.94
CA VAL A 219 -4.57 18.58 -0.95
C VAL A 219 -3.81 18.51 0.37
N LYS A 220 -3.64 17.30 0.90
CA LYS A 220 -2.68 17.10 1.98
C LYS A 220 -1.27 17.05 1.40
N VAL A 221 -0.37 17.74 2.08
CA VAL A 221 1.04 17.80 1.69
C VAL A 221 1.92 17.03 2.68
N ASN A 222 3.07 16.57 2.20
CA ASN A 222 4.02 15.80 2.98
C ASN A 222 5.01 16.70 3.73
N SER A 223 5.22 17.94 3.28
CA SER A 223 6.03 18.90 4.03
C SER A 223 5.51 19.05 5.46
N PHE A 224 6.40 18.87 6.43
CA PHE A 224 6.11 18.87 7.87
C PHE A 224 5.39 17.64 8.42
N ALA A 225 5.24 16.57 7.64
CA ALA A 225 4.82 15.26 8.13
C ALA A 225 6.03 14.42 8.60
N ASN A 226 5.81 13.35 9.37
CA ASN A 226 6.90 12.49 9.85
C ASN A 226 7.63 11.77 8.70
N GLU A 227 6.90 11.50 7.63
CA GLU A 227 7.33 10.81 6.43
C GLU A 227 8.29 11.67 5.58
N ALA A 228 8.26 12.99 5.76
CA ALA A 228 9.06 13.97 5.00
C ALA A 228 10.57 13.73 5.09
N LYS A 229 11.06 13.17 6.22
CA LYS A 229 12.50 12.92 6.43
C LYS A 229 13.14 12.07 5.32
N ASN A 230 12.36 11.18 4.70
CA ASN A 230 12.84 10.30 3.65
C ASN A 230 12.70 10.90 2.25
N LEU A 231 12.04 12.06 2.12
CA LEU A 231 11.74 12.71 0.84
C LEU A 231 12.73 13.83 0.49
N GLY A 232 13.57 14.26 1.43
CA GLY A 232 14.66 15.20 1.20
C GLY A 232 14.66 16.38 2.16
N ASP A 233 15.21 17.50 1.69
CA ASP A 233 15.13 18.78 2.42
C ASP A 233 13.70 19.32 2.39
N TRP A 234 13.24 19.85 3.52
CA TRP A 234 11.85 20.30 3.67
C TRP A 234 11.52 21.49 2.77
N GLU A 235 12.49 22.36 2.47
CA GLU A 235 12.26 23.56 1.66
C GLU A 235 12.12 23.19 0.19
N GLU A 236 12.97 22.26 -0.28
CA GLU A 236 12.87 21.72 -1.65
C GLU A 236 11.56 20.97 -1.85
N LEU A 237 11.15 20.16 -0.86
CA LEU A 237 9.88 19.44 -0.89
C LEU A 237 8.70 20.42 -0.92
N LEU A 238 8.68 21.42 -0.03
CA LEU A 238 7.62 22.41 0.01
C LEU A 238 7.52 23.19 -1.30
N LEU A 239 8.64 23.59 -1.90
CA LEU A 239 8.65 24.27 -3.19
C LEU A 239 8.03 23.41 -4.30
N LYS A 240 8.34 22.11 -4.34
CA LYS A 240 7.73 21.18 -5.30
C LYS A 240 6.24 21.05 -5.07
N GLU A 241 5.82 20.91 -3.83
CA GLU A 241 4.39 20.78 -3.47
C GLU A 241 3.60 22.04 -3.81
N LEU A 242 4.15 23.23 -3.57
CA LEU A 242 3.56 24.51 -3.97
C LEU A 242 3.39 24.63 -5.48
N GLN A 243 4.38 24.21 -6.27
CA GLN A 243 4.28 24.20 -7.73
C GLN A 243 3.18 23.25 -8.22
N ILE A 244 3.07 22.06 -7.62
CA ILE A 244 2.03 21.09 -7.96
C ILE A 244 0.65 21.61 -7.56
N ALA A 245 0.54 22.26 -6.39
CA ALA A 245 -0.70 22.85 -5.91
C ALA A 245 -1.18 24.02 -6.78
N ASP A 246 -0.27 24.89 -7.24
CA ASP A 246 -0.57 25.95 -8.22
C ASP A 246 -1.03 25.36 -9.56
N GLU A 247 -0.37 24.32 -10.04
CA GLU A 247 -0.74 23.64 -11.29
C GLU A 247 -2.16 23.03 -11.22
N LEU A 248 -2.54 22.50 -10.05
CA LEU A 248 -3.90 22.01 -9.75
C LEU A 248 -4.89 23.14 -9.46
N ARG A 249 -4.41 24.35 -9.17
CA ARG A 249 -5.17 25.51 -8.69
C ARG A 249 -5.91 25.22 -7.39
N ILE A 250 -5.22 24.60 -6.45
CA ILE A 250 -5.75 24.27 -5.11
C ILE A 250 -6.04 25.54 -4.30
N ASP A 251 -7.10 25.52 -3.48
CA ASP A 251 -7.42 26.61 -2.55
C ASP A 251 -6.69 26.44 -1.21
N TYR A 252 -6.57 25.21 -0.70
CA TYR A 252 -6.05 24.90 0.63
C TYR A 252 -4.95 23.82 0.65
N LEU A 253 -3.93 24.03 1.47
CA LEU A 253 -2.95 22.99 1.81
C LEU A 253 -3.20 22.49 3.22
N ASP A 254 -3.36 21.16 3.35
CA ASP A 254 -3.57 20.49 4.64
C ASP A 254 -2.28 19.85 5.16
N PHE A 255 -2.05 20.03 6.46
CA PHE A 255 -0.84 19.59 7.16
C PHE A 255 -1.19 18.81 8.42
N TYR A 256 -0.72 17.58 8.47
CA TYR A 256 -0.79 16.73 9.64
C TYR A 256 0.41 17.01 10.53
N VAL A 257 0.22 17.86 11.55
CA VAL A 257 1.32 18.34 12.40
C VAL A 257 1.36 17.52 13.68
N ASP A 258 2.42 16.73 13.82
CA ASP A 258 2.68 16.00 15.06
C ASP A 258 3.34 16.89 16.13
N ARG A 259 3.20 16.47 17.38
CA ARG A 259 3.67 17.19 18.56
C ARG A 259 5.16 17.52 18.53
N SER A 260 5.99 16.72 17.85
CA SER A 260 7.43 16.99 17.77
C SER A 260 7.74 18.29 17.01
N TYR A 261 6.88 18.74 16.09
CA TYR A 261 7.00 20.05 15.45
C TYR A 261 6.64 21.22 16.37
N LEU A 262 5.92 20.94 17.46
CA LEU A 262 5.50 21.92 18.45
C LEU A 262 6.43 21.98 19.67
N GLU A 263 7.25 20.96 19.88
CA GLU A 263 8.20 20.87 21.01
C GLU A 263 9.65 21.14 20.59
N ASP A 264 10.05 20.77 19.37
CA ASP A 264 11.37 21.05 18.83
C ASP A 264 11.43 22.46 18.23
N SER A 265 12.31 23.32 18.75
CA SER A 265 12.41 24.72 18.33
C SER A 265 12.79 24.89 16.87
N LEU A 266 13.66 24.03 16.33
CA LEU A 266 14.08 24.09 14.93
C LEU A 266 12.94 23.66 14.01
N LYS A 267 12.25 22.57 14.34
CA LYS A 267 11.08 22.13 13.57
C LYS A 267 9.95 23.16 13.62
N ASN A 268 9.72 23.78 14.78
CA ASN A 268 8.71 24.82 14.95
C ASN A 268 9.03 26.06 14.11
N GLN A 269 10.31 26.46 14.08
CA GLN A 269 10.78 27.55 13.22
C GLN A 269 10.54 27.22 11.74
N ARG A 270 10.89 26.02 11.29
CA ARG A 270 10.66 25.57 9.89
C ARG A 270 9.18 25.57 9.53
N LEU A 271 8.32 25.08 10.42
CA LEU A 271 6.87 25.14 10.25
C LEU A 271 6.42 26.61 10.09
N ARG A 272 6.88 27.52 10.95
CA ARG A 272 6.54 28.95 10.85
C ARG A 272 6.96 29.57 9.52
N GLU A 273 8.19 29.32 9.10
CA GLU A 273 8.74 29.82 7.83
C GLU A 273 7.96 29.27 6.63
N GLY A 274 7.69 27.97 6.63
CA GLY A 274 6.87 27.31 5.61
C GLY A 274 5.46 27.87 5.51
N LEU A 275 4.74 27.96 6.64
CA LEU A 275 3.37 28.52 6.67
C LEU A 275 3.32 29.99 6.25
N THR A 276 4.39 30.76 6.48
CA THR A 276 4.48 32.14 5.98
C THR A 276 4.58 32.15 4.46
N ARG A 277 5.47 31.35 3.89
CA ARG A 277 5.64 31.21 2.44
C ARG A 277 4.35 30.74 1.74
N ILE A 278 3.66 29.77 2.31
CA ILE A 278 2.39 29.25 1.77
C ILE A 278 1.34 30.37 1.62
N ARG A 279 1.24 31.27 2.62
CA ARG A 279 0.34 32.43 2.56
C ARG A 279 0.80 33.47 1.54
N GLU A 280 2.10 33.70 1.41
CA GLU A 280 2.67 34.62 0.41
C GLU A 280 2.36 34.17 -1.02
N GLU A 281 2.29 32.86 -1.26
CA GLU A 281 1.84 32.26 -2.52
C GLU A 281 0.30 32.26 -2.69
N GLY A 282 -0.45 32.68 -1.67
CA GLY A 282 -1.90 32.89 -1.75
C GLY A 282 -2.75 31.66 -1.41
N PHE A 283 -2.17 30.59 -0.88
CA PHE A 283 -2.93 29.42 -0.43
C PHE A 283 -3.50 29.58 0.98
N GLY A 284 -4.68 29.02 1.20
CA GLY A 284 -5.22 28.80 2.54
C GLY A 284 -4.54 27.63 3.25
N ILE A 285 -4.57 27.64 4.58
CA ILE A 285 -3.90 26.64 5.41
C ILE A 285 -4.91 25.90 6.29
N ILE A 286 -4.87 24.56 6.21
CA ILE A 286 -5.53 23.66 7.14
C ILE A 286 -4.43 23.02 7.99
N LEU A 287 -4.55 23.09 9.33
CA LEU A 287 -3.66 22.37 10.24
C LEU A 287 -4.45 21.32 11.00
N ALA A 288 -3.92 20.10 11.10
CA ALA A 288 -4.51 19.01 11.85
C ALA A 288 -3.63 18.57 13.03
N CYS A 289 -4.26 18.39 14.20
CA CYS A 289 -3.62 17.91 15.41
C CYS A 289 -3.45 16.38 15.38
N MET A 290 -2.22 15.89 15.23
CA MET A 290 -1.94 14.44 15.20
C MET A 290 -1.46 13.85 16.54
N GLY A 291 -1.11 14.71 17.51
CA GLY A 291 -0.55 14.27 18.79
C GLY A 291 0.87 13.69 18.65
N SER A 292 1.22 12.70 19.47
CA SER A 292 2.59 12.14 19.48
C SER A 292 2.74 11.00 18.46
N PRO A 293 3.82 10.99 17.66
CA PRO A 293 4.08 9.90 16.71
C PRO A 293 4.28 8.53 17.40
N ASP A 294 4.67 8.52 18.68
CA ASP A 294 4.90 7.28 19.42
C ASP A 294 3.61 6.56 19.84
N TRP A 295 2.44 7.21 19.73
CA TRP A 295 1.15 6.64 20.14
C TRP A 295 0.73 5.41 19.34
N LEU A 296 1.23 5.26 18.11
CA LEU A 296 1.03 4.04 17.31
C LEU A 296 1.61 2.80 18.01
N PHE A 297 2.73 2.93 18.73
CA PHE A 297 3.38 1.81 19.42
C PHE A 297 3.13 1.82 20.92
N ASN A 298 2.89 3.01 21.48
CA ASN A 298 2.66 3.25 22.89
C ASN A 298 1.40 4.11 23.12
N PRO A 299 0.20 3.50 22.98
CA PRO A 299 -1.08 4.17 23.23
C PRO A 299 -1.09 4.95 24.56
N PRO A 300 -1.47 6.24 24.58
CA PRO A 300 -1.57 7.02 25.80
C PRO A 300 -2.79 6.60 26.65
N SER A 301 -2.85 7.09 27.90
CA SER A 301 -4.12 7.11 28.63
C SER A 301 -5.05 8.18 28.04
N LEU A 302 -6.34 8.06 28.32
CA LEU A 302 -7.35 9.02 27.90
C LEU A 302 -7.04 10.46 28.33
N GLU A 303 -6.65 10.62 29.59
CA GLU A 303 -6.29 11.92 30.17
C GLU A 303 -5.09 12.55 29.47
N VAL A 304 -4.05 11.74 29.20
CA VAL A 304 -2.85 12.22 28.49
C VAL A 304 -3.19 12.60 27.05
N HIS A 305 -3.97 11.76 26.36
CA HIS A 305 -4.43 12.04 25.00
C HIS A 305 -5.18 13.38 24.92
N ASN A 306 -6.18 13.56 25.79
CA ASN A 306 -7.04 14.74 25.78
C ASN A 306 -6.25 16.01 26.09
N ARG A 307 -5.39 15.97 27.11
CA ARG A 307 -4.51 17.09 27.46
C ARG A 307 -3.57 17.45 26.30
N VAL A 308 -2.95 16.45 25.69
CA VAL A 308 -1.98 16.65 24.60
C VAL A 308 -2.65 17.26 23.38
N LEU A 309 -3.75 16.70 22.89
CA LEU A 309 -4.44 17.27 21.71
C LEU A 309 -4.95 18.68 21.97
N GLN A 310 -5.44 18.98 23.18
CA GLN A 310 -5.85 20.34 23.53
C GLN A 310 -4.65 21.30 23.57
N GLU A 311 -3.53 20.92 24.19
CA GLU A 311 -2.29 21.72 24.18
C GLU A 311 -1.79 21.98 22.75
N ASP A 312 -1.79 20.94 21.92
CA ASP A 312 -1.30 21.00 20.54
C ASP A 312 -2.21 21.87 19.68
N ALA A 313 -3.54 21.76 19.82
CA ALA A 313 -4.50 22.63 19.16
C ALA A 313 -4.30 24.11 19.52
N LEU A 314 -4.09 24.42 20.80
CA LEU A 314 -3.88 25.81 21.24
C LEU A 314 -2.54 26.37 20.75
N LYS A 315 -1.50 25.54 20.61
CA LYS A 315 -0.24 25.95 19.98
C LYS A 315 -0.39 26.15 18.48
N LEU A 316 -1.10 25.27 17.80
CA LEU A 316 -1.37 25.36 16.36
C LEU A 316 -2.22 26.60 16.02
N ALA A 317 -3.18 26.95 16.88
CA ALA A 317 -3.98 28.16 16.75
C ALA A 317 -3.15 29.46 16.71
N GLN A 318 -1.97 29.50 17.35
CA GLN A 318 -1.07 30.67 17.30
C GLN A 318 -0.45 30.91 15.92
N PHE A 319 -0.56 29.93 15.02
CA PHE A 319 -0.16 30.13 13.63
C PHE A 319 -1.27 30.76 12.79
N HIS A 320 -2.48 30.98 13.32
CA HIS A 320 -3.62 31.55 12.61
C HIS A 320 -3.98 30.82 11.30
N PRO A 321 -4.19 29.49 11.30
CA PRO A 321 -4.65 28.78 10.11
C PRO A 321 -6.10 29.15 9.75
N ASP A 322 -6.49 28.98 8.49
CA ASP A 322 -7.88 29.19 8.06
C ASP A 322 -8.81 28.15 8.68
N TYR A 323 -8.36 26.90 8.72
CA TYR A 323 -9.02 25.81 9.43
C TYR A 323 -8.06 25.13 10.41
N LEU A 324 -8.55 24.80 11.60
CA LEU A 324 -7.85 23.95 12.57
C LEU A 324 -8.68 22.70 12.86
N ILE A 325 -8.19 21.55 12.42
CA ILE A 325 -8.76 20.24 12.74
C ILE A 325 -8.20 19.82 14.11
N ILE A 326 -9.02 19.90 15.15
CA ILE A 326 -8.58 19.68 16.53
C ILE A 326 -8.50 18.20 16.92
N VAL A 327 -9.19 17.34 16.18
CA VAL A 327 -9.16 15.88 16.32
C VAL A 327 -9.41 15.28 14.93
N VAL A 328 -8.54 14.36 14.51
CA VAL A 328 -8.71 13.55 13.29
C VAL A 328 -9.33 12.20 13.70
N GLU A 329 -10.32 11.70 12.96
CA GLU A 329 -10.92 10.37 13.10
C GLU A 329 -10.93 9.73 14.53
N PRO A 330 -11.64 10.31 15.52
CA PRO A 330 -11.60 9.85 16.92
C PRO A 330 -12.05 8.40 17.18
N LEU A 331 -12.73 7.78 16.21
CA LEU A 331 -13.19 6.39 16.28
C LEU A 331 -12.29 5.42 15.50
N ALA A 332 -11.37 5.92 14.68
CA ALA A 332 -10.47 5.09 13.89
C ALA A 332 -9.31 4.56 14.74
N ARG A 333 -9.14 3.24 14.77
CA ARG A 333 -8.04 2.59 15.49
C ARG A 333 -6.71 2.54 14.72
N HIS A 334 -6.65 3.05 13.50
CA HIS A 334 -5.51 2.84 12.60
C HIS A 334 -4.61 4.08 12.40
N ASN A 335 -5.06 5.29 12.76
CA ASN A 335 -4.35 6.54 12.42
C ASN A 335 -3.42 7.07 13.52
N GLY A 336 -2.69 6.19 14.20
CA GLY A 336 -1.71 6.60 15.23
C GLY A 336 -2.32 7.13 16.54
N MET A 337 -3.60 7.51 16.57
CA MET A 337 -4.37 7.86 17.77
C MET A 337 -4.99 6.62 18.44
N MET A 338 -4.18 5.58 18.61
CA MET A 338 -4.64 4.41 19.35
C MET A 338 -4.75 4.76 20.83
N LEU A 339 -5.97 4.69 21.36
CA LEU A 339 -6.20 4.69 22.80
C LEU A 339 -6.08 3.27 23.35
N LYS A 340 -5.62 3.14 24.61
CA LYS A 340 -5.61 1.85 25.32
C LYS A 340 -7.02 1.27 25.46
N GLU A 341 -8.00 2.14 25.61
CA GLU A 341 -9.41 1.81 25.81
C GLU A 341 -10.26 2.69 24.91
N PRO A 342 -11.35 2.16 24.32
CA PRO A 342 -12.25 2.96 23.50
C PRO A 342 -12.90 4.07 24.32
N MET A 343 -12.98 5.27 23.76
CA MET A 343 -13.64 6.42 24.38
C MET A 343 -15.12 6.47 23.93
N PRO A 344 -16.09 6.65 24.86
CA PRO A 344 -17.49 6.88 24.49
C PRO A 344 -17.69 8.15 23.66
N ILE A 345 -18.67 8.15 22.76
CA ILE A 345 -19.01 9.28 21.87
C ILE A 345 -19.26 10.57 22.68
N GLU A 346 -19.96 10.49 23.80
CA GLU A 346 -20.26 11.64 24.65
C GLU A 346 -19.00 12.32 25.18
N THR A 347 -17.97 11.53 25.51
CA THR A 347 -16.69 12.04 25.99
C THR A 347 -15.92 12.72 24.87
N TRP A 348 -15.96 12.16 23.65
CA TRP A 348 -15.38 12.81 22.47
C TRP A 348 -16.03 14.16 22.20
N VAL A 349 -17.36 14.21 22.20
CA VAL A 349 -18.13 15.44 21.95
C VAL A 349 -17.81 16.51 23.00
N LEU A 350 -17.72 16.13 24.28
CA LEU A 350 -17.35 17.05 25.36
C LEU A 350 -15.95 17.64 25.12
N MET A 351 -14.96 16.79 24.87
CA MET A 351 -13.57 17.20 24.65
C MET A 351 -13.44 18.11 23.42
N ILE A 352 -14.04 17.71 22.29
CA ILE A 352 -14.03 18.47 21.03
C ILE A 352 -14.67 19.85 21.26
N ASN A 353 -15.81 19.89 21.92
CA ASN A 353 -16.51 21.15 22.19
C ASN A 353 -15.71 22.08 23.11
N GLU A 354 -15.09 21.55 24.16
CA GLU A 354 -14.25 22.33 25.07
C GLU A 354 -13.03 22.90 24.34
N THR A 355 -12.31 22.07 23.58
CA THR A 355 -11.13 22.48 22.82
C THR A 355 -11.48 23.51 21.75
N ALA A 356 -12.58 23.32 21.01
CA ALA A 356 -13.04 24.27 20.02
C ALA A 356 -13.35 25.65 20.63
N SER A 357 -13.99 25.66 21.81
CA SER A 357 -14.27 26.89 22.54
C SER A 357 -13.00 27.65 22.91
N LYS A 358 -11.97 26.94 23.40
CA LYS A 358 -10.69 27.56 23.78
C LYS A 358 -9.92 28.09 22.57
N VAL A 359 -9.94 27.37 21.44
CA VAL A 359 -9.32 27.85 20.18
C VAL A 359 -9.97 29.15 19.72
N LYS A 360 -11.31 29.21 19.70
CA LYS A 360 -12.05 30.41 19.30
C LYS A 360 -11.85 31.60 20.23
N MET A 361 -11.56 31.35 21.51
CA MET A 361 -11.17 32.41 22.44
C MET A 361 -9.77 32.98 22.15
N LEU A 362 -8.88 32.21 21.52
CA LEU A 362 -7.56 32.70 21.10
C LEU A 362 -7.64 33.48 19.79
N ASP A 363 -8.40 32.97 18.82
CA ASP A 363 -8.67 33.64 17.55
C ASP A 363 -10.03 33.21 17.00
N GLU A 364 -10.96 34.17 16.93
CA GLU A 364 -12.32 33.96 16.44
C GLU A 364 -12.40 33.76 14.93
N ASN A 365 -11.33 34.08 14.18
CA ASN A 365 -11.30 33.94 12.73
C ASN A 365 -10.95 32.52 12.27
N ILE A 366 -10.39 31.68 13.17
CA ILE A 366 -10.05 30.30 12.86
C ILE A 366 -11.35 29.48 12.78
N LYS A 367 -11.58 28.82 11.64
CA LYS A 367 -12.66 27.83 11.53
C LYS A 367 -12.22 26.53 12.20
N VAL A 368 -12.91 26.14 13.26
CA VAL A 368 -12.55 24.93 14.01
C VAL A 368 -13.31 23.73 13.46
N ALA A 369 -12.59 22.65 13.18
CA ALA A 369 -13.12 21.43 12.60
C ALA A 369 -12.73 20.17 13.40
N ALA A 370 -13.47 19.08 13.17
CA ALA A 370 -13.07 17.73 13.53
C ALA A 370 -13.41 16.80 12.35
N THR A 371 -12.62 15.76 12.13
CA THR A 371 -12.90 14.75 11.08
C THR A 371 -13.41 13.45 11.69
N ILE A 372 -14.13 12.67 10.90
CA ILE A 372 -14.70 11.37 11.28
C ILE A 372 -14.46 10.40 10.14
N ALA A 373 -13.85 9.24 10.44
CA ALA A 373 -13.81 8.12 9.51
C ALA A 373 -15.25 7.73 9.12
N ALA A 374 -15.58 7.82 7.84
CA ALA A 374 -16.94 7.61 7.38
C ALA A 374 -17.42 6.17 7.71
N ALA A 375 -18.50 6.06 8.48
CA ALA A 375 -19.09 4.78 8.88
C ALA A 375 -20.60 4.93 9.13
N GLU A 376 -21.40 3.93 8.69
CA GLU A 376 -22.86 4.03 8.66
C GLU A 376 -23.50 4.23 10.04
N GLU A 377 -22.98 3.57 11.08
CA GLU A 377 -23.56 3.63 12.42
C GLU A 377 -22.76 4.53 13.37
N GLU A 378 -21.57 4.11 13.80
CA GLU A 378 -20.81 4.83 14.84
C GLU A 378 -20.33 6.20 14.35
N GLY A 379 -19.88 6.29 13.09
CA GLY A 379 -19.44 7.53 12.46
C GLY A 379 -20.58 8.54 12.32
N LEU A 380 -21.74 8.11 11.81
CA LEU A 380 -22.94 8.94 11.72
C LEU A 380 -23.46 9.38 13.10
N ALA A 381 -23.42 8.50 14.10
CA ALA A 381 -23.84 8.82 15.46
C ALA A 381 -22.98 9.95 16.06
N LEU A 382 -21.65 9.88 15.92
CA LEU A 382 -20.75 10.95 16.35
C LEU A 382 -21.00 12.24 15.56
N PHE A 383 -21.15 12.15 14.23
CA PHE A 383 -21.42 13.29 13.37
C PHE A 383 -22.66 14.07 13.80
N LEU A 384 -23.78 13.37 14.05
CA LEU A 384 -25.03 13.97 14.51
C LEU A 384 -24.89 14.68 15.87
N LYS A 385 -24.08 14.12 16.78
CA LYS A 385 -23.81 14.76 18.09
C LYS A 385 -22.98 16.03 17.93
N LEU A 386 -21.99 16.03 17.03
CA LEU A 386 -21.12 17.19 16.78
C LEU A 386 -21.85 18.38 16.14
N GLN A 387 -23.03 18.18 15.53
CA GLN A 387 -23.84 19.29 15.00
C GLN A 387 -24.26 20.32 16.07
N ASN A 388 -24.29 19.92 17.35
CA ASN A 388 -24.61 20.80 18.47
C ASN A 388 -23.36 21.37 19.18
N SER A 389 -22.17 21.17 18.62
CA SER A 389 -20.91 21.65 19.19
C SER A 389 -20.54 23.07 18.72
N ASN A 390 -19.47 23.61 19.29
CA ASN A 390 -18.88 24.90 18.91
C ASN A 390 -17.98 24.84 17.67
N LEU A 391 -17.96 23.71 16.94
CA LEU A 391 -17.28 23.60 15.64
C LEU A 391 -17.92 24.50 14.58
N ASP A 392 -17.16 24.88 13.56
CA ASP A 392 -17.64 25.55 12.33
C ASP A 392 -17.87 24.54 11.21
N ALA A 393 -17.04 23.49 11.18
CA ALA A 393 -17.12 22.42 10.20
C ALA A 393 -17.04 21.04 10.88
N VAL A 394 -17.68 20.05 10.27
CA VAL A 394 -17.46 18.64 10.58
C VAL A 394 -17.09 17.97 9.26
N GLY A 395 -15.93 17.34 9.22
CA GLY A 395 -15.51 16.59 8.05
C GLY A 395 -15.73 15.11 8.18
N ILE A 396 -15.80 14.47 7.02
CA ILE A 396 -15.76 13.03 6.87
C ILE A 396 -14.53 12.62 6.07
N ASP A 397 -13.98 11.47 6.43
CA ASP A 397 -12.81 10.89 5.78
C ASP A 397 -13.28 9.62 5.05
N VAL A 398 -13.07 9.57 3.73
CA VAL A 398 -13.68 8.59 2.82
C VAL A 398 -12.59 7.80 2.09
N HIS A 399 -12.37 6.56 2.56
CA HIS A 399 -11.42 5.60 1.99
C HIS A 399 -12.15 4.31 1.55
N PRO A 400 -12.73 4.31 0.33
CA PRO A 400 -13.58 3.21 -0.09
C PRO A 400 -12.76 1.99 -0.53
N PHE A 401 -13.19 0.80 -0.13
CA PHE A 401 -12.72 -0.46 -0.73
C PHE A 401 -13.51 -0.82 -2.00
N HIS A 402 -14.74 -0.32 -2.13
CA HIS A 402 -15.65 -0.51 -3.24
C HIS A 402 -16.35 0.81 -3.59
N ALA A 403 -16.74 0.99 -4.85
CA ALA A 403 -17.33 2.24 -5.32
C ALA A 403 -18.64 2.64 -4.61
N ASP A 404 -19.45 1.67 -4.18
CA ASP A 404 -20.70 1.89 -3.43
C ASP A 404 -20.47 2.48 -2.03
N MET A 405 -19.30 2.26 -1.43
CA MET A 405 -18.94 2.88 -0.14
C MET A 405 -18.86 4.41 -0.23
N ILE A 406 -18.75 4.98 -1.43
CA ILE A 406 -18.79 6.43 -1.65
C ILE A 406 -20.19 6.98 -1.35
N ASP A 407 -21.23 6.16 -1.49
CA ASP A 407 -22.61 6.58 -1.26
C ASP A 407 -22.87 6.92 0.22
N ILE A 408 -21.96 6.55 1.12
CA ILE A 408 -22.01 6.96 2.52
C ILE A 408 -22.08 8.48 2.68
N VAL A 409 -21.48 9.25 1.75
CA VAL A 409 -21.52 10.72 1.75
C VAL A 409 -22.96 11.23 1.67
N TYR A 410 -23.85 10.55 0.93
CA TYR A 410 -25.27 10.90 0.90
C TYR A 410 -25.93 10.74 2.27
N GLY A 411 -25.54 9.73 3.05
CA GLY A 411 -26.05 9.52 4.41
C GLY A 411 -25.72 10.70 5.35
N TYR A 412 -24.48 11.18 5.30
CA TYR A 412 -24.05 12.35 6.07
C TYR A 412 -24.74 13.64 5.60
N HIS A 413 -24.80 13.88 4.29
CA HIS A 413 -25.43 15.08 3.73
C HIS A 413 -26.95 15.14 3.98
N HIS A 414 -27.68 14.02 3.84
CA HIS A 414 -29.13 13.99 4.09
C HIS A 414 -29.50 14.03 5.58
N SER A 415 -28.52 13.86 6.47
CA SER A 415 -28.74 14.04 7.90
C SER A 415 -28.88 15.52 8.26
N VAL A 416 -29.50 15.83 9.40
CA VAL A 416 -29.64 17.22 9.84
C VAL A 416 -28.25 17.75 10.22
N HIS A 417 -27.69 18.64 9.41
CA HIS A 417 -26.44 19.33 9.70
C HIS A 417 -26.61 20.85 9.72
N THR A 418 -25.94 21.51 10.66
CA THR A 418 -25.96 22.98 10.84
C THR A 418 -24.58 23.60 10.62
N LYS A 419 -23.56 22.75 10.48
CA LYS A 419 -22.15 23.10 10.25
C LYS A 419 -21.79 22.95 8.78
N GLU A 420 -20.66 23.53 8.38
CA GLU A 420 -20.05 23.21 7.09
C GLU A 420 -19.73 21.70 7.04
N LEU A 421 -20.10 21.06 5.93
CA LEU A 421 -19.75 19.66 5.68
C LEU A 421 -18.62 19.63 4.66
N TRP A 422 -17.52 18.99 5.05
CA TRP A 422 -16.32 18.80 4.24
C TRP A 422 -16.02 17.31 4.05
N VAL A 423 -15.36 16.97 2.97
CA VAL A 423 -14.56 15.75 2.90
C VAL A 423 -13.10 16.16 3.18
N PHE A 424 -12.64 16.02 4.42
CA PHE A 424 -11.28 16.45 4.80
C PHE A 424 -10.21 15.43 4.43
N GLU A 425 -10.60 14.20 4.13
CA GLU A 425 -9.68 13.21 3.60
C GLU A 425 -10.38 12.30 2.59
N PHE A 426 -9.81 12.17 1.41
CA PHE A 426 -10.12 11.05 0.53
C PHE A 426 -8.89 10.67 -0.27
N GLY A 427 -8.76 9.40 -0.63
CA GLY A 427 -7.68 8.92 -1.46
C GLY A 427 -7.90 7.48 -1.91
N MET A 428 -7.14 7.06 -2.92
CA MET A 428 -7.14 5.68 -3.41
C MET A 428 -5.73 5.25 -3.75
N GLU A 429 -5.27 4.14 -3.17
CA GLU A 429 -3.90 3.69 -3.34
C GLU A 429 -3.69 3.11 -4.74
N THR A 430 -2.79 3.72 -5.53
CA THR A 430 -2.44 3.16 -6.84
C THR A 430 -1.77 1.79 -6.70
N TYR A 431 -1.08 1.55 -5.58
CA TYR A 431 -0.50 0.25 -5.28
C TYR A 431 -1.54 -0.89 -5.33
N ASN A 432 -2.68 -0.66 -4.68
CA ASN A 432 -3.75 -1.64 -4.50
C ASN A 432 -4.76 -1.64 -5.64
N PHE A 433 -5.02 -0.50 -6.28
CA PHE A 433 -6.15 -0.36 -7.22
C PHE A 433 -5.75 0.10 -8.62
N GLY A 434 -4.52 0.60 -8.79
CA GLY A 434 -4.00 1.17 -10.03
C GLY A 434 -4.34 2.63 -10.25
N GLU A 435 -3.53 3.29 -11.07
CA GLU A 435 -3.71 4.69 -11.47
C GLU A 435 -5.09 4.96 -12.07
N GLU A 436 -5.64 4.03 -12.86
CA GLU A 436 -6.94 4.22 -13.52
C GLU A 436 -8.07 4.25 -12.50
N THR A 437 -8.09 3.31 -11.54
CA THR A 437 -9.09 3.29 -10.47
C THR A 437 -8.96 4.51 -9.56
N GLN A 438 -7.74 4.91 -9.22
CA GLN A 438 -7.49 6.16 -8.50
C GLN A 438 -8.08 7.33 -9.27
N ALA A 439 -7.81 7.45 -10.57
CA ALA A 439 -8.34 8.54 -11.40
C ALA A 439 -9.87 8.57 -11.47
N ARG A 440 -10.52 7.40 -11.57
CA ARG A 440 -12.00 7.30 -11.50
C ARG A 440 -12.52 7.81 -10.16
N TYR A 441 -11.85 7.45 -9.05
CA TYR A 441 -12.21 7.95 -7.73
C TYR A 441 -12.01 9.47 -7.59
N MET A 442 -10.88 10.00 -8.10
CA MET A 442 -10.57 11.43 -8.13
C MET A 442 -11.57 12.26 -8.95
N SER A 443 -12.25 11.63 -9.91
CA SER A 443 -13.30 12.26 -10.72
C SER A 443 -14.64 12.21 -9.97
N TYR A 444 -15.00 11.07 -9.39
CA TYR A 444 -16.33 10.81 -8.86
C TYR A 444 -16.60 11.47 -7.51
N LEU A 445 -15.68 11.40 -6.55
CA LEU A 445 -15.97 11.97 -5.24
C LEU A 445 -16.17 13.50 -5.29
N PRO A 446 -15.32 14.29 -5.99
CA PRO A 446 -15.61 15.71 -6.17
C PRO A 446 -16.92 15.99 -6.92
N LYS A 447 -17.33 15.10 -7.83
CA LYS A 447 -18.63 15.20 -8.50
C LYS A 447 -19.75 15.06 -7.48
N VAL A 448 -19.74 13.99 -6.68
CA VAL A 448 -20.72 13.76 -5.61
C VAL A 448 -20.74 14.94 -4.64
N ALA A 449 -19.57 15.40 -4.20
CA ALA A 449 -19.45 16.55 -3.31
C ALA A 449 -20.04 17.84 -3.93
N SER A 450 -19.82 18.07 -5.24
CA SER A 450 -20.38 19.22 -5.95
C SER A 450 -21.90 19.13 -6.12
N ASP A 451 -22.43 17.94 -6.44
CA ASP A 451 -23.87 17.69 -6.60
C ASP A 451 -24.62 17.97 -5.29
N LEU A 452 -24.01 17.56 -4.18
CA LEU A 452 -24.45 17.78 -2.80
C LEU A 452 -24.07 19.17 -2.23
N ASN A 453 -23.38 20.00 -3.01
CA ASN A 453 -22.96 21.35 -2.60
C ASN A 453 -22.22 21.36 -1.24
N LEU A 454 -21.27 20.43 -1.06
CA LEU A 454 -20.38 20.41 0.10
C LEU A 454 -19.45 21.64 0.08
N SER A 455 -18.93 22.01 1.25
CA SER A 455 -18.07 23.19 1.39
C SER A 455 -16.69 22.99 0.77
N GLY A 456 -16.14 21.78 0.83
CA GLY A 456 -14.88 21.45 0.20
C GLY A 456 -14.49 19.98 0.29
N VAL A 457 -13.47 19.63 -0.50
CA VAL A 457 -12.85 18.30 -0.54
C VAL A 457 -11.33 18.42 -0.47
N VAL A 458 -10.67 17.51 0.24
CA VAL A 458 -9.21 17.47 0.38
C VAL A 458 -8.67 16.10 -0.02
N GLN A 459 -7.86 16.09 -1.06
CA GLN A 459 -7.23 14.87 -1.57
C GLN A 459 -5.97 14.51 -0.77
N TYR A 460 -5.91 13.27 -0.29
CA TYR A 460 -4.77 12.65 0.40
C TYR A 460 -4.06 11.72 -0.59
N ASP A 461 -2.80 11.92 -0.98
CA ASP A 461 -1.86 13.03 -0.73
C ASP A 461 -1.48 13.72 -2.06
N ILE A 462 -0.80 14.86 -2.02
CA ILE A 462 -0.30 15.55 -3.23
C ILE A 462 0.81 14.73 -3.93
N MET A 463 1.67 14.08 -3.16
CA MET A 463 2.81 13.29 -3.63
C MET A 463 2.89 11.97 -2.86
N ASP A 464 3.34 10.92 -3.54
CA ASP A 464 3.63 9.63 -2.91
C ASP A 464 4.74 9.74 -1.87
N ASN A 465 4.65 8.90 -0.84
CA ASN A 465 5.69 8.76 0.16
C ASN A 465 6.03 7.27 0.38
N PRO A 466 7.09 6.93 1.13
CA PRO A 466 7.51 5.54 1.28
C PRO A 466 6.48 4.61 1.95
N GLN A 467 5.48 5.19 2.63
CA GLN A 467 4.45 4.45 3.36
C GLN A 467 3.11 4.40 2.60
N SER A 468 2.89 5.29 1.62
CA SER A 468 1.62 5.48 0.94
C SER A 468 1.80 5.83 -0.54
N GLN A 469 1.04 5.14 -1.39
CA GLN A 469 0.91 5.45 -2.82
C GLN A 469 -0.41 6.16 -3.15
N LEU A 470 -0.91 6.96 -2.20
CA LEU A 470 -2.11 7.78 -2.35
C LEU A 470 -1.85 9.09 -3.12
N GLY A 471 -0.59 9.41 -3.39
CA GLY A 471 -0.15 10.62 -4.08
C GLY A 471 -0.77 10.78 -5.46
N LEU A 472 -1.08 12.03 -5.84
CA LEU A 472 -1.38 12.41 -7.23
C LEU A 472 -0.13 12.43 -8.12
N VAL A 473 1.05 12.58 -7.51
CA VAL A 473 2.34 12.67 -8.19
C VAL A 473 3.31 11.68 -7.55
N TYR A 474 4.15 11.05 -8.38
CA TYR A 474 5.21 10.17 -7.91
C TYR A 474 6.33 10.95 -7.17
N PRO A 475 7.19 10.29 -6.38
CA PRO A 475 8.26 10.98 -5.66
C PRO A 475 9.28 11.69 -6.58
N ASN A 476 9.36 11.27 -7.85
CA ASN A 476 10.20 11.89 -8.87
C ASN A 476 9.56 13.13 -9.55
N GLY A 477 8.32 13.49 -9.21
CA GLY A 477 7.58 14.61 -9.81
C GLY A 477 6.74 14.26 -11.05
N GLU A 478 6.70 12.99 -11.47
CA GLU A 478 5.83 12.55 -12.56
C GLU A 478 4.36 12.51 -12.11
N ARG A 479 3.47 13.11 -12.92
CA ARG A 479 2.03 13.16 -12.64
C ARG A 479 1.34 11.84 -13.00
N LYS A 480 0.49 11.35 -12.09
CA LYS A 480 -0.36 10.17 -12.32
C LYS A 480 -1.65 10.53 -13.06
N LEU A 481 -2.40 9.54 -13.53
CA LEU A 481 -3.76 9.75 -14.04
C LEU A 481 -4.68 10.43 -13.01
N GLY A 482 -4.51 10.11 -11.73
CA GLY A 482 -5.23 10.75 -10.62
C GLY A 482 -5.07 12.28 -10.61
N PHE A 483 -3.86 12.79 -10.87
CA PHE A 483 -3.59 14.23 -10.93
C PHE A 483 -4.46 14.94 -11.96
N TYR A 484 -4.49 14.40 -13.19
CA TYR A 484 -5.25 15.02 -14.28
C TYR A 484 -6.76 14.91 -14.05
N SER A 485 -7.23 13.79 -13.50
CA SER A 485 -8.64 13.61 -13.15
C SER A 485 -9.07 14.62 -12.08
N TYR A 486 -8.28 14.77 -11.01
CA TYR A 486 -8.58 15.75 -9.96
C TYR A 486 -8.54 17.18 -10.49
N LYS A 487 -7.56 17.51 -11.34
CA LYS A 487 -7.49 18.81 -12.03
C LYS A 487 -8.72 19.07 -12.89
N ASN A 488 -9.18 18.07 -13.65
CA ASN A 488 -10.40 18.18 -14.43
C ASN A 488 -11.62 18.45 -13.54
N ALA A 489 -11.76 17.72 -12.43
CA ALA A 489 -12.84 17.93 -11.48
C ALA A 489 -12.85 19.38 -10.94
N ILE A 490 -11.69 19.91 -10.54
CA ILE A 490 -11.52 21.30 -10.08
C ILE A 490 -12.00 22.29 -11.14
N GLU A 491 -11.50 22.14 -12.37
CA GLU A 491 -11.85 23.05 -13.47
C GLU A 491 -13.36 22.99 -13.79
N LYS A 492 -13.95 21.79 -13.86
CA LYS A 492 -15.37 21.62 -14.18
C LYS A 492 -16.29 22.16 -13.08
N VAL A 493 -15.98 21.92 -11.81
CA VAL A 493 -16.75 22.50 -10.68
C VAL A 493 -16.65 24.03 -10.66
N ARG A 494 -15.55 24.60 -11.16
CA ARG A 494 -15.41 26.05 -11.31
C ARG A 494 -16.10 26.60 -12.58
N GLY A 495 -16.60 25.74 -13.46
CA GLY A 495 -17.25 26.11 -14.72
C GLY A 495 -16.28 26.35 -15.88
N ASN A 496 -15.03 25.88 -15.76
CA ASN A 496 -14.03 25.93 -16.82
C ASN A 496 -14.09 24.65 -17.66
N HIS A 497 -13.77 24.77 -18.95
CA HIS A 497 -13.67 23.63 -19.86
C HIS A 497 -12.21 23.39 -20.23
N PHE A 498 -11.69 22.22 -19.86
CA PHE A 498 -10.41 21.70 -20.33
C PHE A 498 -10.64 20.36 -21.03
N ASP A 499 -9.90 20.13 -22.11
CA ASP A 499 -9.88 18.87 -22.83
C ASP A 499 -8.61 18.08 -22.43
N PHE A 500 -8.79 16.95 -21.76
CA PHE A 500 -7.70 16.06 -21.33
C PHE A 500 -7.55 14.83 -22.24
N SER A 501 -8.23 14.80 -23.40
CA SER A 501 -8.23 13.64 -24.32
C SER A 501 -6.84 13.28 -24.87
N GLU A 502 -5.96 14.26 -25.09
CA GLU A 502 -4.59 14.00 -25.55
C GLU A 502 -3.75 13.21 -24.52
N ILE A 503 -3.97 13.46 -23.22
CA ILE A 503 -3.26 12.76 -22.13
C ILE A 503 -3.71 11.30 -22.04
N MET A 504 -5.00 11.03 -22.27
CA MET A 504 -5.51 9.66 -22.37
C MET A 504 -4.85 8.91 -23.52
N LEU A 505 -4.78 9.51 -24.70
CA LEU A 505 -4.13 8.89 -25.87
C LEU A 505 -2.64 8.62 -25.67
N GLU A 506 -1.96 9.39 -24.80
CA GLU A 506 -0.57 9.16 -24.46
C GLU A 506 -0.40 8.03 -23.43
N LYS A 507 -1.22 8.00 -22.38
CA LYS A 507 -1.17 6.98 -21.32
C LYS A 507 -1.83 5.63 -21.72
N GLU A 508 -2.73 5.63 -22.71
CA GLU A 508 -3.25 4.42 -23.37
C GLU A 508 -2.24 3.71 -24.28
N LYS A 509 -1.06 4.31 -24.54
CA LYS A 509 0.05 3.61 -25.23
C LYS A 509 0.66 2.57 -24.28
N ASP A 510 -0.10 1.51 -24.13
CA ASP A 510 0.05 0.43 -23.18
C ASP A 510 1.32 -0.38 -23.48
N ASN A 511 2.39 -0.09 -22.74
CA ASN A 511 3.61 -0.91 -22.74
C ASN A 511 3.40 -2.24 -21.98
N GLY A 512 2.28 -2.44 -21.29
CA GLY A 512 1.96 -3.66 -20.54
C GLY A 512 1.90 -4.89 -21.44
N ILE A 513 1.33 -4.75 -22.65
CA ILE A 513 1.36 -5.81 -23.68
C ILE A 513 2.80 -6.12 -24.10
N LEU A 514 3.66 -5.13 -24.31
CA LEU A 514 5.06 -5.35 -24.69
C LEU A 514 5.86 -6.01 -23.55
N VAL A 515 5.61 -5.63 -22.29
CA VAL A 515 6.23 -6.24 -21.12
C VAL A 515 5.75 -7.67 -20.93
N LEU A 516 4.47 -7.98 -21.13
CA LEU A 516 3.93 -9.34 -21.08
C LEU A 516 4.36 -10.19 -22.26
N ILE A 517 4.43 -9.62 -23.46
CA ILE A 517 5.05 -10.26 -24.61
C ILE A 517 6.52 -10.53 -24.30
N ALA A 518 7.25 -9.61 -23.66
CA ALA A 518 8.64 -9.81 -23.26
C ALA A 518 8.78 -10.89 -22.16
N ILE A 519 7.93 -10.89 -21.13
CA ILE A 519 7.89 -11.91 -20.07
C ILE A 519 7.49 -13.28 -20.65
N SER A 520 6.52 -13.31 -21.56
CA SER A 520 6.05 -14.53 -22.24
C SER A 520 7.11 -15.05 -23.20
N ILE A 521 7.74 -14.19 -24.00
CA ILE A 521 8.87 -14.53 -24.87
C ILE A 521 10.03 -15.03 -24.01
N PHE A 522 10.41 -14.32 -22.95
CA PHE A 522 11.47 -14.74 -22.03
C PHE A 522 11.16 -16.12 -21.43
N SER A 523 9.95 -16.32 -20.91
CA SER A 523 9.47 -17.61 -20.40
C SER A 523 9.51 -18.70 -21.47
N CYS A 524 9.05 -18.41 -22.69
CA CYS A 524 9.10 -19.32 -23.82
C CYS A 524 10.53 -19.63 -24.28
N VAL A 525 11.45 -18.66 -24.29
CA VAL A 525 12.86 -18.82 -24.65
C VAL A 525 13.59 -19.66 -23.60
N VAL A 526 13.34 -19.41 -22.31
CA VAL A 526 13.83 -20.24 -21.20
C VAL A 526 13.34 -21.68 -21.38
N LEU A 527 12.03 -21.87 -21.59
CA LEU A 527 11.42 -23.19 -21.82
C LEU A 527 11.93 -23.88 -23.10
N LYS A 528 12.19 -23.13 -24.18
CA LYS A 528 12.70 -23.65 -25.46
C LYS A 528 14.18 -24.05 -25.36
N ARG A 529 15.03 -23.23 -24.72
CA ARG A 529 16.43 -23.60 -24.44
C ARG A 529 16.52 -24.85 -23.56
N MET A 530 15.60 -24.99 -22.60
CA MET A 530 15.48 -26.23 -21.80
C MET A 530 15.11 -27.44 -22.68
N LYS A 531 14.11 -27.33 -23.57
CA LYS A 531 13.75 -28.40 -24.52
C LYS A 531 14.91 -28.80 -25.43
N THR A 532 15.69 -27.84 -25.90
CA THR A 532 16.80 -28.07 -26.85
C THR A 532 17.98 -28.77 -26.16
N ARG A 533 18.34 -28.38 -24.93
CA ARG A 533 19.33 -29.10 -24.10
C ARG A 533 18.88 -30.53 -23.77
N ILE A 534 17.58 -30.75 -23.53
CA ILE A 534 17.00 -32.08 -23.28
C ILE A 534 17.07 -33.00 -24.51
N TRP A 535 16.96 -32.43 -25.71
CA TRP A 535 17.03 -33.19 -26.96
C TRP A 535 18.49 -33.58 -27.29
N ILE A 536 19.42 -32.64 -27.14
CA ILE A 536 20.85 -32.88 -27.34
C ILE A 536 21.39 -33.93 -26.35
N SER A 537 21.00 -33.88 -25.07
CA SER A 537 21.43 -34.90 -24.09
C SER A 537 20.87 -36.29 -24.37
N LYS A 538 19.64 -36.39 -24.92
CA LYS A 538 19.06 -37.66 -25.38
C LYS A 538 19.76 -38.23 -26.61
N ILE A 539 20.24 -37.38 -27.52
CA ILE A 539 20.99 -37.82 -28.71
C ILE A 539 22.38 -38.28 -28.30
N LEU A 540 23.10 -37.46 -27.51
CA LEU A 540 24.46 -37.79 -27.05
C LEU A 540 24.48 -39.04 -26.16
N GLY A 541 23.46 -39.23 -25.32
CA GLY A 541 23.30 -40.45 -24.50
C GLY A 541 22.91 -41.70 -25.30
N ARG A 542 22.36 -41.57 -26.51
CA ARG A 542 22.10 -42.70 -27.42
C ARG A 542 23.30 -43.04 -28.30
N THR A 543 24.14 -42.06 -28.64
CA THR A 543 25.37 -42.31 -29.41
C THR A 543 26.50 -42.96 -28.59
N GLN A 544 26.45 -42.93 -27.26
CA GLN A 544 27.38 -43.67 -26.39
C GLN A 544 26.91 -45.10 -26.03
N GLN A 545 25.82 -45.58 -26.65
CA GLN A 545 25.36 -46.97 -26.54
C GLN A 545 25.26 -47.62 -27.93
N LYS A 546 26.39 -47.72 -28.63
CA LYS A 546 26.67 -48.84 -29.53
C LYS A 546 28.15 -49.25 -29.33
N PRO A 547 28.44 -50.56 -29.22
CA PRO A 547 29.80 -51.06 -29.03
C PRO A 547 30.72 -50.70 -30.20
#